data_AF-A0A1V5K5Y5-F1
#
_entry.id   AF-A0A1V5K5Y5-F1
#
_cell.length_a   1.000
_cell.length_b   1.000
_cell.length_c   1.000
_cell.angle_alpha   90.00
_cell.angle_beta   90.00
_cell.angle_gamma   90.00
#
_symmetry.space_group_name_H-M   'P 1'
#
loop_
_entity.id
_entity.type
_entity.pdbx_description
1 polymer ?
#
loop_
_entity_poly.entity_id
_entity_poly.type
_entity_poly.pdbx_seq_one_letter_code
_entity_poly.pdbx_strand_id
1 'polypeptide(L)'
;MHAGNLTQAVASINVTNPQRDPVLAVDACLGKAGSVGQITVNMGPLRPGAGVAKDLPLIGNVHIAGVVNVGGFMEYLVLQNTRLSTVMRMADAIARGIYIYVSNP
;
A
#
# COMPACT_ATOMS: atom_id res chain seq x y z
N MET A 1 -4.41 -3.81 8.19
CA MET A 1 -5.50 -2.81 8.32
C MET A 1 -6.56 -3.10 7.27
N HIS A 2 -7.82 -2.82 7.56
CA HIS A 2 -8.93 -2.87 6.60
C HIS A 2 -9.48 -1.45 6.40
N ALA A 3 -10.14 -1.19 5.27
CA ALA A 3 -10.69 0.16 5.00
C ALA A 3 -11.60 0.67 6.14
N GLY A 4 -12.33 -0.23 6.81
CA GLY A 4 -13.24 0.10 7.92
C GLY A 4 -12.56 0.53 9.23
N ASN A 5 -11.28 0.23 9.44
CA ASN A 5 -10.57 0.60 10.68
C ASN A 5 -9.40 1.57 10.46
N LEU A 6 -9.18 2.00 9.21
CA LEU A 6 -8.07 2.86 8.83
C LEU A 6 -8.04 4.16 9.63
N THR A 7 -9.17 4.86 9.76
CA THR A 7 -9.24 6.13 10.50
C THR A 7 -8.84 5.96 11.96
N GLN A 8 -9.30 4.89 12.63
CA GLN A 8 -8.96 4.62 14.03
C GLN A 8 -7.49 4.24 14.20
N ALA A 9 -6.97 3.38 13.31
CA ALA A 9 -5.57 3.00 13.34
C ALA A 9 -4.64 4.20 13.08
N VAL A 10 -4.98 5.05 12.12
CA VAL A 10 -4.24 6.29 11.83
C VAL A 10 -4.29 7.24 13.03
N ALA A 11 -5.45 7.41 13.66
CA ALA A 11 -5.57 8.20 14.89
C ALA A 11 -4.68 7.65 16.02
N SER A 12 -4.57 6.33 16.17
CA SER A 12 -3.70 5.70 17.18
C SER A 12 -2.20 5.92 16.92
N ILE A 13 -1.83 6.15 15.66
CA ILE A 13 -0.45 6.42 15.25
C ILE A 13 -0.11 7.91 15.44
N ASN A 14 -1.06 8.78 15.81
CA ASN A 14 -0.81 10.19 16.12
C ASN A 14 0.01 10.93 15.04
N VAL A 15 -0.38 10.73 13.77
CA VAL A 15 0.35 11.14 12.55
C VAL A 15 0.44 12.67 12.37
N THR A 16 -0.26 13.44 13.20
CA THR A 16 -0.30 14.90 13.17
C THR A 16 0.84 15.57 13.94
N ASN A 17 1.69 14.81 14.67
CA ASN A 17 2.82 15.37 15.39
C ASN A 17 4.02 15.65 14.44
N PRO A 18 4.42 16.92 14.21
CA PRO A 18 5.51 17.27 13.31
C PRO A 18 6.91 16.82 13.78
N GLN A 19 7.08 16.46 15.06
CA GLN A 19 8.34 15.96 15.62
C GLN A 19 8.51 14.44 15.49
N ARG A 20 7.60 13.76 14.80
CA ARG A 20 7.60 12.29 14.70
C ARG A 20 8.27 11.80 13.43
N ASP A 21 8.83 10.60 13.50
CA ASP A 21 9.44 9.91 12.37
C ASP A 21 8.51 9.84 11.15
N PRO A 22 9.05 9.93 9.92
CA PRO A 22 8.25 9.87 8.70
C PRO A 22 7.48 8.54 8.63
N VAL A 23 6.19 8.64 8.28
CA VAL A 23 5.32 7.47 8.15
C VAL A 23 5.40 6.91 6.74
N LEU A 24 5.75 5.63 6.64
CA LEU A 24 5.74 4.87 5.39
C LEU A 24 4.40 4.14 5.21
N ALA A 25 3.65 4.48 4.18
CA ALA A 25 2.45 3.75 3.79
C ALA A 25 2.81 2.61 2.82
N VAL A 26 2.20 1.43 2.99
CA VAL A 26 2.36 0.30 2.06
C VAL A 26 0.99 -0.16 1.61
N ASP A 27 0.78 -0.28 0.30
CA ASP A 27 -0.51 -0.60 -0.30
C ASP A 27 -0.42 -1.64 -1.42
N ALA A 28 -1.48 -2.41 -1.56
CA ALA A 28 -1.67 -3.35 -2.66
C ALA A 28 -2.86 -2.88 -3.49
N CYS A 29 -2.60 -2.57 -4.75
CA CYS A 29 -3.59 -1.98 -5.64
C CYS A 29 -3.80 -2.82 -6.91
N LEU A 30 -4.87 -2.50 -7.62
CA LEU A 30 -5.17 -3.05 -8.94
C LEU A 30 -4.74 -2.05 -10.01
N GLY A 31 -4.26 -2.55 -11.16
CA GLY A 31 -3.70 -1.69 -12.21
C GLY A 31 -3.87 -2.25 -13.62
N LYS A 32 -3.15 -1.70 -14.59
CA LYS A 32 -3.18 -2.24 -15.96
C LYS A 32 -2.48 -3.61 -16.01
N ALA A 33 -2.86 -4.45 -16.97
CA ALA A 33 -2.26 -5.78 -17.12
C ALA A 33 -0.72 -5.77 -17.22
N GLY A 34 -0.15 -4.80 -17.96
CA GLY A 34 1.30 -4.64 -18.09
C GLY A 34 2.00 -4.13 -16.82
N SER A 35 1.23 -3.72 -15.80
CA SER A 35 1.76 -3.24 -14.53
C SER A 35 1.72 -4.27 -13.41
N VAL A 36 1.09 -5.43 -13.62
CA VAL A 36 1.01 -6.48 -12.60
C VAL A 36 2.41 -6.94 -12.21
N GLY A 37 2.70 -6.93 -10.91
CA GLY A 37 4.01 -7.25 -10.34
C GLY A 37 4.96 -6.05 -10.20
N GLN A 38 4.57 -4.87 -10.66
CA GLN A 38 5.35 -3.65 -10.43
C GLN A 38 5.23 -3.19 -8.97
N ILE A 39 6.36 -2.71 -8.43
CA ILE A 39 6.46 -2.04 -7.13
C ILE A 39 6.90 -0.61 -7.41
N THR A 40 6.18 0.37 -6.89
CA THR A 40 6.54 1.79 -6.97
C THR A 40 6.84 2.32 -5.58
N VAL A 41 7.81 3.23 -5.51
CA VAL A 41 8.19 3.94 -4.27
C VAL A 41 8.13 5.42 -4.59
N ASN A 42 7.28 6.17 -3.89
CA ASN A 42 7.04 7.57 -4.17
C ASN A 42 7.03 8.40 -2.89
N MET A 43 7.47 9.65 -3.03
CA MET A 43 7.31 10.67 -2.00
C MET A 43 5.87 11.17 -1.97
N GLY A 44 5.42 11.56 -0.78
CA GLY A 44 4.07 12.06 -0.54
C GLY A 44 3.09 11.00 -0.05
N PRO A 45 1.90 11.44 0.41
CA PRO A 45 0.93 10.56 1.00
C PRO A 45 0.27 9.64 -0.03
N LEU A 46 -0.10 8.45 0.44
CA LEU A 46 -0.95 7.51 -0.28
C LEU A 46 -2.42 7.91 -0.10
N ARG A 47 -3.22 7.73 -1.17
CA ARG A 47 -4.69 7.72 -1.09
C ARG A 47 -5.20 6.27 -1.11
N PRO A 48 -5.42 5.63 0.05
CA PRO A 48 -5.83 4.24 0.10
C PRO A 48 -7.27 4.05 -0.38
N GLY A 49 -7.57 2.85 -0.89
CA GLY A 49 -8.95 2.42 -1.14
C GLY A 49 -9.63 3.00 -2.38
N ALA A 50 -8.86 3.35 -3.42
CA ALA A 50 -9.42 3.77 -4.71
C ALA A 50 -10.46 2.77 -5.27
N GLY A 51 -10.26 1.45 -5.05
CA GLY A 51 -11.19 0.39 -5.47
C GLY A 51 -12.38 0.13 -4.53
N VAL A 52 -12.51 0.85 -3.40
CA VAL A 52 -13.63 0.65 -2.46
C VAL A 52 -14.57 1.86 -2.34
N ALA A 53 -14.42 2.86 -3.22
CA ALA A 53 -15.28 4.05 -3.33
C ALA A 53 -15.57 4.77 -1.99
N LYS A 54 -14.67 4.64 -1.02
CA LYS A 54 -14.75 5.31 0.29
C LYS A 54 -13.78 6.47 0.33
N ASP A 55 -14.20 7.56 0.95
CA ASP A 55 -13.35 8.73 1.15
C ASP A 55 -12.47 8.49 2.38
N LEU A 56 -11.26 7.98 2.12
CA LEU A 56 -10.28 7.64 3.14
C LEU A 56 -9.21 8.74 3.26
N PRO A 57 -8.71 9.02 4.47
CA PRO A 57 -7.69 10.04 4.68
C PRO A 57 -6.38 9.68 3.95
N LEU A 58 -5.65 10.71 3.52
CA LEU A 58 -4.31 10.59 2.97
C LEU A 58 -3.32 10.12 4.06
N ILE A 59 -2.52 9.09 3.76
CA ILE A 59 -1.65 8.43 4.74
C ILE A 59 -0.18 8.49 4.34
N GLY A 60 0.67 8.87 5.29
CA GLY A 60 2.12 8.75 5.17
C GLY A 60 2.81 9.96 4.54
N ASN A 61 4.13 9.99 4.68
CA ASN A 61 5.04 10.93 4.05
C ASN A 61 5.66 10.34 2.78
N VAL A 62 5.77 9.01 2.74
CA VAL A 62 6.29 8.21 1.64
C VAL A 62 5.36 7.00 1.50
N HIS A 63 5.22 6.47 0.30
CA HIS A 63 4.47 5.24 0.09
C HIS A 63 5.12 4.26 -0.88
N ILE A 64 4.84 2.98 -0.65
CA ILE A 64 5.16 1.88 -1.53
C ILE A 64 3.85 1.26 -2.00
N ALA A 65 3.68 1.13 -3.31
CA ALA A 65 2.50 0.49 -3.89
C ALA A 65 2.89 -0.71 -4.76
N GLY A 66 2.23 -1.84 -4.52
CA GLY A 66 2.36 -3.04 -5.33
C GLY A 66 1.11 -3.27 -6.19
N VAL A 67 1.28 -3.35 -7.51
CA VAL A 67 0.16 -3.73 -8.40
C VAL A 67 0.02 -5.25 -8.40
N VAL A 68 -0.93 -5.77 -7.62
CA VAL A 68 -1.05 -7.22 -7.38
C VAL A 68 -1.88 -7.94 -8.44
N ASN A 69 -2.75 -7.20 -9.15
CA ASN A 69 -3.61 -7.75 -10.20
C ASN A 69 -4.19 -6.66 -11.13
N VAL A 70 -4.97 -7.07 -12.12
CA VAL A 70 -5.59 -6.20 -13.13
C VAL A 70 -6.84 -5.52 -12.57
N GLY A 71 -6.94 -4.19 -12.64
CA GLY A 71 -8.13 -3.42 -12.24
C GLY A 71 -9.11 -3.19 -13.39
N GLY A 72 -10.27 -2.58 -13.08
CA GLY A 72 -11.30 -2.24 -14.07
C GLY A 72 -12.59 -3.05 -13.91
N PHE A 73 -12.92 -3.91 -14.88
CA PHE A 73 -14.18 -4.66 -14.82
C PHE A 73 -14.08 -5.83 -13.84
N MET A 74 -15.08 -5.99 -12.97
CA MET A 74 -15.17 -7.08 -11.97
C MET A 74 -14.06 -7.11 -10.91
N GLU A 75 -13.63 -5.95 -10.38
CA GLU A 75 -12.57 -5.87 -9.36
C GLU A 75 -12.77 -6.79 -8.16
N TYR A 76 -14.01 -6.99 -7.72
CA TYR A 76 -14.31 -7.91 -6.63
C TYR A 76 -13.92 -9.37 -6.93
N LEU A 77 -14.22 -9.88 -8.13
CA LEU A 77 -13.83 -11.23 -8.56
C LEU A 77 -12.32 -11.34 -8.75
N VAL A 78 -11.68 -10.29 -9.26
CA VAL A 78 -10.23 -10.24 -9.40
C VAL A 78 -9.54 -10.32 -8.04
N LEU A 79 -10.05 -9.60 -7.04
CA LEU A 79 -9.52 -9.66 -5.67
C LEU A 79 -9.62 -11.07 -5.09
N GLN A 80 -10.74 -11.77 -5.31
CA GLN A 80 -10.92 -13.18 -4.92
C GLN A 80 -9.98 -14.14 -5.67
N ASN A 81 -9.45 -13.75 -6.82
CA ASN A 81 -8.58 -14.57 -7.68
C ASN A 81 -7.15 -14.04 -7.82
N THR A 82 -6.70 -13.21 -6.87
CA THR A 82 -5.33 -12.70 -6.87
C THR A 82 -4.34 -13.81 -6.51
N ARG A 83 -3.31 -13.99 -7.35
CA ARG A 83 -2.31 -15.04 -7.17
C ARG A 83 -1.47 -14.76 -5.92
N LEU A 84 -1.67 -15.56 -4.87
CA LEU A 84 -0.95 -15.42 -3.61
C LEU A 84 0.58 -15.43 -3.79
N SER A 85 1.10 -16.26 -4.70
CA SER A 85 2.54 -16.31 -4.99
C SER A 85 3.11 -14.97 -5.47
N THR A 86 2.34 -14.19 -6.22
CA THR A 86 2.75 -12.85 -6.68
C THR A 86 2.81 -11.89 -5.49
N VAL A 87 1.75 -11.88 -4.67
CA VAL A 87 1.67 -11.04 -3.46
C VAL A 87 2.83 -11.34 -2.51
N MET A 88 3.09 -12.62 -2.22
CA MET A 88 4.16 -13.01 -1.29
C MET A 88 5.54 -12.59 -1.80
N ARG A 89 5.83 -12.77 -3.11
CA ARG A 89 7.12 -12.31 -3.69
C ARG A 89 7.30 -10.80 -3.60
N MET A 90 6.22 -10.03 -3.82
CA MET A 90 6.27 -8.57 -3.71
C MET A 90 6.47 -8.14 -2.26
N ALA A 91 5.77 -8.75 -1.32
CA ALA A 91 5.93 -8.49 0.11
C ALA A 91 7.37 -8.78 0.58
N ASP A 92 7.95 -9.91 0.16
CA ASP A 92 9.33 -10.28 0.47
C ASP A 92 10.33 -9.25 -0.09
N ALA A 93 10.13 -8.80 -1.33
CA ALA A 93 11.00 -7.80 -1.95
C ALA A 93 10.94 -6.45 -1.20
N ILE A 94 9.74 -5.99 -0.86
CA ILE A 94 9.53 -4.74 -0.10
C ILE A 94 10.16 -4.86 1.29
N ALA A 95 9.88 -5.95 2.02
CA ALA A 95 10.41 -6.16 3.36
C ALA A 95 11.94 -6.22 3.38
N ARG A 96 12.56 -6.91 2.40
CA ARG A 96 14.02 -6.94 2.26
C ARG A 96 14.61 -5.57 1.96
N GLY A 97 13.98 -4.80 1.07
CA GLY A 97 14.41 -3.43 0.77
C GLY A 97 14.41 -2.53 2.00
N ILE A 98 13.32 -2.58 2.78
CA ILE A 98 13.21 -1.85 4.05
C ILE A 98 14.27 -2.33 5.05
N TYR A 99 14.44 -3.64 5.21
CA TYR A 99 15.42 -4.20 6.14
C TYR A 99 16.86 -3.77 5.82
N ILE A 100 17.24 -3.79 4.54
CA ILE A 100 18.57 -3.36 4.08
C ILE A 100 18.80 -1.88 4.42
N TYR A 101 17.82 -1.02 4.12
CA TYR A 101 17.92 0.42 4.41
C TYR A 101 18.02 0.70 5.91
N VAL A 102 17.17 0.06 6.73
CA VAL A 102 17.18 0.28 8.19
C VAL A 102 18.46 -0.27 8.84
N SER A 103 19.02 -1.36 8.30
CA SER A 103 20.26 -1.95 8.82
C SER A 103 21.51 -1.17 8.39
N ASN A 104 21.42 -0.37 7.32
CA ASN A 104 22.51 0.47 6.78
C ASN A 104 21.95 1.82 6.29
N PRO A 105 21.56 2.71 7.21
CA PRO A 105 20.91 3.98 6.86
C PRO A 105 21.84 4.98 6.17
#